data_AF-A0A7X6XBI7-F1
#
_entry.id   AF-A0A7X6XBI7-F1
#
_cell.length_a   1.000
_cell.length_b   1.000
_cell.length_c   1.000
_cell.angle_alpha   90.00
_cell.angle_beta   90.00
_cell.angle_gamma   90.00
#
_symmetry.space_group_name_H-M   'P 1'
#
loop_
_entity.id
_entity.type
_entity.pdbx_description
1 polymer ?
#
loop_
_entity_poly.entity_id
_entity_poly.type
_entity_poly.pdbx_seq_one_letter_code
_entity_poly.pdbx_strand_id
1 'polypeptide(L)'
;MNETFLVFLLGHLLADYTLQSESLALSKRSSRKSLLLHLVIMAVIYLVLALIFKLDWFVISLIIASHLLIDFIKYFLDGKVDERYLYTIDQVAHLLILWLIAHYYPINLLGLGLYVRWFVLILLVSKPANVTFKIFFKRYYQVDSSETIPGAGALIGTIERLIMLVFISLGEYASMGLILTAKSIARFDKISKDQMFAEYYLLGSLFSVLWVLLTSFIIL
;
A
#
# COMPACT_ATOMS: atom_id res chain seq x y z
N MET A 1 16.56 -2.47 -7.47
CA MET A 1 15.40 -3.34 -7.78
C MET A 1 15.19 -3.45 -9.29
N ASN A 2 14.64 -4.56 -9.80
CA ASN A 2 14.34 -4.76 -11.23
C ASN A 2 13.32 -3.70 -11.71
N GLU A 3 13.65 -2.97 -12.79
CA GLU A 3 12.80 -1.91 -13.35
C GLU A 3 11.42 -2.41 -13.80
N THR A 4 11.38 -3.62 -14.36
CA THR A 4 10.15 -4.29 -14.76
C THR A 4 9.23 -4.54 -13.58
N PHE A 5 9.81 -5.03 -12.47
CA PHE A 5 9.05 -5.28 -11.25
C PHE A 5 8.44 -3.99 -10.71
N LEU A 6 9.15 -2.86 -10.81
CA LEU A 6 8.62 -1.55 -10.41
C LEU A 6 7.41 -1.12 -11.25
N VAL A 7 7.43 -1.33 -12.57
CA VAL A 7 6.27 -1.04 -13.44
C VAL A 7 5.10 -1.95 -13.11
N PHE A 8 5.36 -3.22 -12.85
CA PHE A 8 4.30 -4.16 -12.50
C PHE A 8 3.70 -3.86 -11.12
N LEU A 9 4.55 -3.55 -10.14
CA LEU A 9 4.15 -3.09 -8.82
C LEU A 9 3.36 -1.79 -8.90
N LEU A 10 3.77 -0.85 -9.77
CA LEU A 10 3.01 0.38 -10.01
C LEU A 10 1.58 0.07 -10.47
N GLY A 11 1.40 -0.84 -11.43
CA GLY A 11 0.08 -1.28 -11.88
C GLY A 11 -0.77 -1.85 -10.75
N HIS A 12 -0.19 -2.74 -9.95
CA HIS A 12 -0.83 -3.34 -8.78
C HIS A 12 -1.28 -2.28 -7.77
N LEU A 13 -0.39 -1.36 -7.40
CA LEU A 13 -0.70 -0.31 -6.42
C LEU A 13 -1.78 0.65 -6.91
N LEU A 14 -1.74 1.02 -8.20
CA LEU A 14 -2.76 1.88 -8.79
C LEU A 14 -4.12 1.19 -8.76
N ALA A 15 -4.15 -0.11 -9.02
CA ALA A 15 -5.39 -0.82 -9.21
C ALA A 15 -6.03 -1.28 -7.89
N ASP A 16 -5.26 -1.90 -6.98
CA ASP A 16 -5.77 -2.44 -5.71
C ASP A 16 -5.93 -1.37 -4.61
N TYR A 17 -5.29 -0.21 -4.74
CA TYR A 17 -5.32 0.82 -3.69
C TYR A 17 -5.79 2.18 -4.20
N THR A 18 -5.19 2.71 -5.26
CA THR A 18 -5.44 4.09 -5.68
C THR A 18 -6.81 4.27 -6.30
N LEU A 19 -7.12 3.47 -7.34
CA LEU A 19 -8.34 3.55 -8.15
C LEU A 19 -9.46 2.64 -7.64
N GLN A 20 -9.15 1.68 -6.77
CA GLN A 20 -10.17 0.93 -6.04
C GLN A 20 -10.72 1.75 -4.88
N SER A 21 -12.05 1.92 -4.84
CA SER A 21 -12.74 2.54 -3.71
C SER A 21 -12.90 1.57 -2.53
N GLU A 22 -13.06 2.11 -1.32
CA GLU A 22 -13.32 1.28 -0.13
C GLU A 22 -14.62 0.45 -0.30
N SER A 23 -15.65 1.03 -0.91
CA SER A 23 -16.90 0.33 -1.22
C SER A 23 -16.71 -0.82 -2.21
N LEU A 24 -15.85 -0.64 -3.22
CA LEU A 24 -15.53 -1.70 -4.17
C LEU A 24 -14.74 -2.83 -3.50
N ALA A 25 -13.77 -2.49 -2.66
CA ALA A 25 -13.00 -3.47 -1.88
C ALA A 25 -13.86 -4.32 -0.95
N LEU A 26 -14.84 -3.72 -0.27
CA LEU A 26 -15.76 -4.45 0.59
C LEU A 26 -16.73 -5.32 -0.22
N SER A 27 -17.32 -4.78 -1.28
CA SER A 27 -18.31 -5.51 -2.09
C SER A 27 -17.70 -6.64 -2.91
N LYS A 28 -16.42 -6.56 -3.29
CA LYS A 28 -15.67 -7.62 -3.99
C LYS A 28 -15.65 -8.94 -3.21
N ARG A 29 -15.77 -8.89 -1.88
CA ARG A 29 -15.79 -10.07 -1.01
C ARG A 29 -17.07 -10.91 -1.14
N SER A 30 -18.17 -10.32 -1.60
CA SER A 30 -19.47 -11.00 -1.66
C SER A 30 -20.14 -10.95 -3.04
N SER A 31 -19.70 -10.06 -3.94
CA SER A 31 -20.32 -9.84 -5.25
C SER A 31 -19.37 -10.14 -6.41
N ARG A 32 -19.76 -11.09 -7.27
CA ARG A 32 -19.07 -11.38 -8.54
C ARG A 32 -19.04 -10.16 -9.47
N LYS A 33 -20.06 -9.29 -9.42
CA LYS A 33 -20.10 -8.06 -10.24
C LYS A 33 -19.00 -7.09 -9.81
N SER A 34 -18.78 -6.96 -8.50
CA SER A 34 -17.71 -6.12 -7.95
C SER A 34 -16.33 -6.68 -8.29
N LEU A 35 -16.18 -8.01 -8.26
CA LEU A 35 -14.95 -8.68 -8.72
C LEU A 35 -14.67 -8.42 -10.21
N LEU A 36 -15.69 -8.51 -11.07
CA LEU A 36 -15.55 -8.19 -12.50
C LEU A 36 -15.22 -6.71 -12.74
N LEU A 37 -15.85 -5.80 -12.01
CA LEU A 37 -15.54 -4.37 -12.12
C LEU A 37 -14.09 -4.08 -11.74
N HIS A 38 -13.59 -4.72 -10.68
CA HIS A 38 -12.17 -4.65 -10.29
C HIS A 38 -11.27 -5.14 -11.42
N LEU A 39 -11.59 -6.29 -12.02
CA LEU A 39 -10.82 -6.84 -13.14
C LEU A 39 -10.73 -5.88 -14.32
N VAL A 40 -11.81 -5.17 -14.65
CA VAL A 40 -11.80 -4.14 -15.71
C VAL A 40 -10.86 -2.98 -15.34
N ILE A 41 -10.90 -2.51 -14.09
CA ILE A 41 -9.98 -1.46 -13.61
C ILE A 41 -8.52 -1.92 -13.76
N MET A 42 -8.20 -3.13 -13.28
CA MET A 42 -6.86 -3.74 -13.43
C MET A 42 -6.44 -3.80 -14.90
N ALA A 43 -7.31 -4.30 -15.78
CA ALA A 43 -7.02 -4.48 -17.20
C ALA A 43 -6.75 -3.15 -17.89
N VAL A 44 -7.53 -2.11 -17.60
CA VAL A 44 -7.32 -0.76 -18.16
C VAL A 44 -5.98 -0.18 -17.71
N ILE A 45 -5.61 -0.34 -16.43
CA ILE A 45 -4.34 0.16 -15.90
C ILE A 45 -3.16 -0.53 -16.57
N TYR A 46 -3.17 -1.87 -16.65
CA TYR A 46 -2.08 -2.60 -17.30
C TYR A 46 -2.03 -2.40 -18.81
N LEU A 47 -3.17 -2.14 -19.46
CA LEU A 47 -3.21 -1.71 -20.86
C LEU A 47 -2.51 -0.36 -21.04
N VAL A 48 -2.80 0.63 -20.20
CA VAL A 48 -2.14 1.94 -20.26
C VAL A 48 -0.63 1.81 -20.01
N LEU A 49 -0.22 1.04 -18.99
CA LEU A 49 1.19 0.77 -18.72
C LEU A 49 1.88 0.07 -19.89
N ALA A 50 1.20 -0.83 -20.58
CA ALA A 50 1.73 -1.49 -21.74
C ALA A 50 1.99 -0.55 -22.92
N LEU A 51 1.11 0.42 -23.14
CA LEU A 51 1.31 1.44 -24.17
C LEU A 51 2.50 2.36 -23.84
N ILE A 52 2.64 2.76 -22.58
CA ILE A 52 3.71 3.65 -22.12
C ILE A 52 5.07 2.94 -22.14
N PHE A 53 5.15 1.72 -21.59
CA PHE A 53 6.40 0.99 -21.37
C PHE A 53 6.65 -0.12 -22.39
N LYS A 54 5.82 -0.21 -23.44
CA LYS A 54 5.92 -1.20 -24.54
C LYS A 54 5.96 -2.65 -24.03
N LEU A 55 5.05 -2.98 -23.11
CA LEU A 55 4.94 -4.34 -22.57
C LEU A 55 4.34 -5.29 -23.62
N ASP A 56 4.80 -6.55 -23.62
CA ASP A 56 4.23 -7.60 -24.46
C ASP A 56 2.79 -7.93 -24.03
N TRP A 57 1.89 -8.08 -25.01
CA TRP A 57 0.50 -8.51 -24.79
C TRP A 57 0.40 -9.82 -24.01
N PHE A 58 1.30 -10.76 -24.24
CA PHE A 58 1.37 -12.01 -23.51
C PHE A 58 1.63 -11.77 -22.02
N VAL A 59 2.58 -10.90 -21.69
CA VAL A 59 2.95 -10.53 -20.32
C VAL A 59 1.78 -9.88 -19.58
N ILE A 60 1.07 -8.95 -20.23
CA ILE A 60 -0.12 -8.32 -19.65
C ILE A 60 -1.20 -9.36 -19.36
N SER A 61 -1.45 -10.26 -20.32
CA SER A 61 -2.46 -11.31 -20.15
C SER A 61 -2.14 -12.22 -18.96
N LEU A 62 -0.85 -12.52 -18.75
CA LEU A 62 -0.38 -13.35 -17.65
C LEU A 62 -0.59 -12.66 -16.31
N ILE A 63 -0.29 -11.36 -16.23
CA ILE A 63 -0.53 -10.55 -15.02
C ILE A 63 -2.03 -10.51 -14.71
N ILE A 64 -2.88 -10.17 -15.68
CA ILE A 64 -4.34 -10.10 -15.48
C ILE A 64 -4.91 -11.46 -15.07
N ALA A 65 -4.51 -12.55 -15.73
CA ALA A 65 -4.97 -13.89 -15.41
C ALA A 65 -4.54 -14.32 -14.00
N SER A 66 -3.31 -14.01 -13.61
CA SER A 66 -2.81 -14.31 -12.27
C SER A 66 -3.52 -13.52 -11.17
N HIS A 67 -3.77 -12.23 -11.40
CA HIS A 67 -4.51 -11.35 -10.49
C HIS A 67 -5.94 -11.85 -10.29
N LEU A 68 -6.62 -12.20 -11.39
CA LEU A 68 -7.95 -12.79 -11.34
C LEU A 68 -7.97 -14.10 -10.54
N LEU A 69 -6.97 -14.97 -10.76
CA LEU A 69 -6.88 -16.25 -10.06
C LEU A 69 -6.71 -16.03 -8.54
N ILE A 70 -5.80 -15.15 -8.13
CA ILE A 70 -5.56 -14.87 -6.71
C ILE A 70 -6.82 -14.27 -6.07
N ASP A 71 -7.41 -13.26 -6.70
CA ASP A 71 -8.63 -12.62 -6.19
C ASP A 71 -9.81 -13.59 -6.09
N PHE A 72 -9.94 -14.50 -7.07
CA PHE A 72 -10.98 -15.51 -7.07
C PHE A 72 -10.77 -16.52 -5.93
N ILE A 73 -9.53 -16.98 -5.71
CA ILE A 73 -9.20 -17.84 -4.56
C ILE A 73 -9.54 -17.12 -3.25
N LYS A 74 -9.12 -15.86 -3.11
CA LYS A 74 -9.42 -15.02 -1.94
C LYS A 74 -10.91 -14.89 -1.68
N TYR A 75 -11.72 -14.71 -2.73
CA TYR A 75 -13.18 -14.65 -2.63
C TYR A 75 -13.79 -15.89 -1.94
N PHE A 76 -13.28 -17.10 -2.20
CA PHE A 76 -13.79 -18.33 -1.55
C PHE A 76 -13.27 -18.56 -0.13
N LEU A 77 -12.16 -17.93 0.23
CA LEU A 77 -11.53 -18.03 1.54
C LEU A 77 -12.00 -16.92 2.50
N ASP A 78 -12.60 -15.84 1.98
CA ASP A 78 -13.16 -14.77 2.78
C ASP A 78 -14.24 -15.30 3.75
N GLY A 79 -14.14 -14.90 5.02
CA GLY A 79 -14.97 -15.42 6.12
C GLY A 79 -14.55 -16.79 6.67
N LYS A 80 -13.65 -17.53 6.00
CA LYS A 80 -13.11 -18.82 6.49
C LYS A 80 -11.73 -18.68 7.13
N VAL A 81 -10.98 -17.66 6.75
CA VAL A 81 -9.62 -17.36 7.22
C VAL A 81 -9.62 -15.99 7.90
N ASP A 82 -8.84 -15.81 8.96
CA ASP A 82 -8.66 -14.50 9.61
C ASP A 82 -8.16 -13.46 8.59
N GLU A 83 -8.76 -12.26 8.65
CA GLU A 83 -8.55 -11.17 7.69
C GLU A 83 -7.06 -10.80 7.53
N ARG A 84 -6.26 -10.89 8.60
CA ARG A 84 -4.82 -10.55 8.57
C ARG A 84 -4.02 -11.56 7.76
N TYR A 85 -4.27 -12.86 7.96
CA TYR A 85 -3.60 -13.91 7.18
C TYR A 85 -4.05 -13.88 5.74
N LEU A 86 -5.35 -13.71 5.49
CA LEU A 86 -5.89 -13.64 4.13
C LEU A 86 -5.31 -12.45 3.37
N TYR A 87 -5.22 -11.27 4.00
CA TYR A 87 -4.55 -10.10 3.43
C TYR A 87 -3.06 -10.35 3.15
N THR A 88 -2.33 -10.94 4.10
CA THR A 88 -0.89 -11.17 3.95
C THR A 88 -0.59 -12.15 2.82
N ILE A 89 -1.28 -13.29 2.78
CA ILE A 89 -1.12 -14.32 1.74
C ILE A 89 -1.45 -13.73 0.37
N ASP A 90 -2.53 -12.96 0.28
CA ASP A 90 -2.94 -12.27 -0.94
C ASP A 90 -1.87 -11.31 -1.46
N GLN A 91 -1.33 -10.43 -0.62
CA GLN A 91 -0.29 -9.49 -1.06
C GLN A 91 1.02 -10.21 -1.42
N VAL A 92 1.41 -11.23 -0.66
CA VAL A 92 2.61 -12.04 -0.96
C VAL A 92 2.44 -12.77 -2.30
N ALA A 93 1.26 -13.35 -2.57
CA ALA A 93 0.99 -14.04 -3.83
C ALA A 93 1.09 -13.10 -5.03
N HIS A 94 0.48 -11.91 -4.95
CA HIS A 94 0.60 -10.90 -6.01
C HIS A 94 2.05 -10.49 -6.22
N LEU A 95 2.76 -10.07 -5.16
CA LEU A 95 4.15 -9.63 -5.27
C LEU A 95 5.07 -10.72 -5.82
N LEU A 96 4.87 -11.98 -5.41
CA LEU A 96 5.65 -13.11 -5.90
C LEU A 96 5.43 -13.34 -7.40
N ILE A 97 4.18 -13.32 -7.86
CA ILE A 97 3.90 -13.50 -9.29
C ILE A 97 4.46 -12.34 -10.11
N LEU A 98 4.27 -11.09 -9.68
CA LEU A 98 4.83 -9.94 -10.37
C LEU A 98 6.36 -10.01 -10.43
N TRP A 99 7.02 -10.45 -9.35
CA TRP A 99 8.46 -10.65 -9.32
C TRP A 99 8.92 -11.75 -10.29
N LEU A 100 8.23 -12.89 -10.32
CA LEU A 100 8.52 -14.00 -11.23
C LEU A 100 8.39 -13.55 -12.70
N ILE A 101 7.28 -12.91 -13.07
CA ILE A 101 7.07 -12.43 -14.44
C ILE A 101 8.12 -11.38 -14.79
N ALA A 102 8.41 -10.44 -13.89
CA ALA A 102 9.42 -9.41 -14.11
C ALA A 102 10.84 -9.96 -14.28
N HIS A 103 11.15 -11.11 -13.68
CA HIS A 103 12.43 -11.78 -13.84
C HIS A 103 12.63 -12.32 -15.26
N TYR A 104 11.58 -12.90 -15.85
CA TYR A 104 11.66 -13.50 -17.19
C TYR A 104 11.42 -12.51 -18.34
N TYR A 105 10.78 -11.37 -18.09
CA TYR A 105 10.44 -10.38 -19.11
C TYR A 105 11.01 -9.00 -18.80
N PRO A 106 12.34 -8.82 -18.80
CA PRO A 106 12.96 -7.55 -18.45
C PRO A 106 12.63 -6.45 -19.48
N ILE A 107 12.27 -5.27 -18.98
CA ILE A 107 12.13 -4.03 -19.77
C ILE A 107 13.24 -3.05 -19.43
N ASN A 108 13.47 -2.10 -20.33
CA ASN A 108 14.37 -0.97 -20.11
C ASN A 108 13.53 0.32 -20.09
N LEU A 109 13.59 1.06 -18.98
CA LEU A 109 12.81 2.29 -18.81
C LEU A 109 13.41 3.52 -19.49
N LEU A 110 14.54 3.38 -20.20
CA LEU A 110 15.17 4.45 -20.98
C LEU A 110 15.37 5.75 -20.18
N GLY A 111 15.82 5.61 -18.92
CA GLY A 111 16.05 6.75 -18.02
C GLY A 111 14.85 7.18 -17.17
N LEU A 112 13.66 6.59 -17.37
CA LEU A 112 12.48 6.87 -16.54
C LEU A 112 12.50 6.14 -15.18
N GLY A 113 13.48 5.27 -14.94
CA GLY A 113 13.54 4.41 -13.75
C GLY A 113 13.46 5.17 -12.42
N LEU A 114 14.12 6.34 -12.32
CA LEU A 114 14.08 7.16 -11.12
C LEU A 114 12.67 7.67 -10.82
N TYR A 115 11.96 8.17 -11.83
CA TYR A 115 10.59 8.69 -11.67
C TYR A 115 9.62 7.58 -11.28
N VAL A 116 9.74 6.40 -11.90
CA VAL A 116 8.90 5.24 -11.56
C VAL A 116 9.15 4.80 -10.11
N ARG A 117 10.42 4.74 -9.65
CA ARG A 117 10.75 4.43 -8.25
C ARG A 117 10.09 5.39 -7.27
N TRP A 118 10.24 6.68 -7.50
CA TRP A 118 9.65 7.72 -6.65
C TRP A 118 8.13 7.65 -6.62
N PHE A 119 7.50 7.42 -7.77
CA PHE A 119 6.05 7.29 -7.85
C PHE A 119 5.55 6.06 -7.09
N VAL A 120 6.21 4.91 -7.26
CA VAL A 120 5.91 3.69 -6.49
C VAL A 120 6.07 3.91 -4.98
N LEU A 121 7.14 4.59 -4.55
CA LEU A 121 7.36 4.92 -3.14
C LEU A 121 6.24 5.78 -2.56
N ILE A 122 5.86 6.86 -3.25
CA ILE A 122 4.77 7.75 -2.85
C ILE A 122 3.46 6.96 -2.71
N LEU A 123 3.17 6.07 -3.65
CA LEU A 123 1.97 5.22 -3.58
C LEU A 123 2.04 4.25 -2.39
N LEU A 124 3.18 3.57 -2.17
CA LEU A 124 3.37 2.61 -1.08
C LEU A 124 3.22 3.22 0.30
N VAL A 125 3.78 4.41 0.53
CA VAL A 125 3.69 5.08 1.84
C VAL A 125 2.32 5.73 2.09
N SER A 126 1.44 5.75 1.08
CA SER A 126 0.11 6.36 1.17
C SER A 126 -0.96 5.35 1.62
N LYS A 127 -1.85 4.93 0.71
CA LYS A 127 -2.99 4.03 1.01
C LYS A 127 -2.57 2.63 1.48
N PRO A 128 -1.58 1.94 0.88
CA PRO A 128 -1.18 0.61 1.32
C PRO A 128 -0.73 0.56 2.78
N ALA A 129 0.06 1.57 3.21
CA ALA A 129 0.44 1.71 4.61
C ALA A 129 -0.77 1.87 5.54
N ASN A 130 -1.74 2.72 5.17
CA ASN A 130 -2.97 2.93 5.95
C ASN A 130 -3.83 1.67 6.04
N VAL A 131 -4.00 0.95 4.92
CA VAL A 131 -4.77 -0.30 4.86
C VAL A 131 -4.09 -1.38 5.70
N THR A 132 -2.78 -1.56 5.55
CA THR A 132 -2.00 -2.51 6.34
C THR A 132 -2.14 -2.21 7.83
N PHE A 133 -1.93 -0.95 8.23
CA PHE A 133 -2.09 -0.55 9.62
C PHE A 133 -3.49 -0.85 10.15
N LYS A 134 -4.54 -0.49 9.40
CA LYS A 134 -5.93 -0.72 9.79
C LYS A 134 -6.25 -2.19 9.97
N ILE A 135 -5.74 -3.08 9.11
CA ILE A 135 -5.99 -4.53 9.18
C ILE A 135 -5.28 -5.14 10.39
N PHE A 136 -4.00 -4.83 10.61
CA PHE A 136 -3.21 -5.44 11.67
C PHE A 136 -3.52 -4.90 13.07
N PHE A 137 -3.83 -3.60 13.17
CA PHE A 137 -4.02 -2.91 14.45
C PHE A 137 -5.47 -2.52 14.73
N LYS A 138 -6.44 -3.10 14.00
CA LYS A 138 -7.90 -2.88 14.16
C LYS A 138 -8.37 -2.94 15.62
N ARG A 139 -7.80 -3.84 16.42
CA ARG A 139 -8.14 -4.02 17.85
C ARG A 139 -7.83 -2.79 18.70
N TYR A 140 -6.83 -2.00 18.32
CA TYR A 140 -6.38 -0.81 19.05
C TYR A 140 -7.10 0.47 18.58
N TYR A 141 -7.92 0.39 17.52
CA TYR A 141 -8.66 1.52 16.95
C TYR A 141 -9.92 1.91 17.77
N GLN A 142 -10.07 1.44 19.01
CA GLN A 142 -11.28 1.68 19.82
C GLN A 142 -11.33 3.08 20.48
N VAL A 143 -10.56 4.05 19.98
CA VAL A 143 -10.59 5.44 20.47
C VAL A 143 -11.91 6.08 20.03
N ASP A 144 -12.63 6.71 20.97
CA ASP A 144 -13.95 7.30 20.75
C ASP A 144 -14.04 8.11 19.45
N SER A 145 -14.82 7.57 18.50
CA SER A 145 -15.01 8.14 17.16
C SER A 145 -15.82 9.43 17.16
N SER A 146 -16.45 9.81 18.27
CA SER A 146 -17.26 11.02 18.42
C SER A 146 -16.43 12.31 18.41
N GLU A 147 -15.13 12.25 18.73
CA GLU A 147 -14.27 13.43 18.85
C GLU A 147 -13.39 13.69 17.61
N THR A 148 -13.45 12.85 16.58
CA THR A 148 -12.48 12.91 15.47
C THR A 148 -13.13 13.02 14.10
N ILE A 149 -12.53 13.83 13.23
CA ILE A 149 -12.95 13.94 11.83
C ILE A 149 -12.64 12.61 11.13
N PRO A 150 -13.63 11.98 10.47
CA PRO A 150 -13.43 10.74 9.73
C PRO A 150 -12.26 10.85 8.75
N GLY A 151 -11.32 9.91 8.81
CA GLY A 151 -10.16 9.86 7.90
C GLY A 151 -8.99 10.77 8.25
N ALA A 152 -9.10 11.67 9.24
CA ALA A 152 -8.01 12.59 9.60
C ALA A 152 -6.74 11.84 10.04
N GLY A 153 -6.88 10.75 10.80
CA GLY A 153 -5.74 9.93 11.21
C GLY A 153 -4.98 9.30 10.02
N ALA A 154 -5.71 8.82 9.02
CA ALA A 154 -5.10 8.24 7.80
C ALA A 154 -4.37 9.31 6.98
N LEU A 155 -4.93 10.53 6.89
CA LEU A 155 -4.29 11.65 6.21
C LEU A 155 -3.02 12.10 6.94
N ILE A 156 -3.08 12.26 8.27
CA ILE A 156 -1.92 12.62 9.10
C ILE A 156 -0.80 11.60 8.90
N GLY A 157 -1.13 10.30 8.98
CA GLY A 157 -0.15 9.23 8.78
C GLY A 157 0.48 9.27 7.38
N THR A 158 -0.30 9.53 6.33
CA THR A 158 0.23 9.68 4.97
C THR A 158 1.18 10.88 4.87
N ILE A 159 0.80 12.04 5.39
CA ILE A 159 1.63 13.25 5.35
C ILE A 159 2.95 13.02 6.11
N GLU A 160 2.88 12.45 7.31
CA GLU A 160 4.06 12.13 8.13
C GLU A 160 5.02 11.22 7.38
N ARG A 161 4.52 10.15 6.74
CA ARG A 161 5.35 9.23 5.97
C ARG A 161 5.94 9.85 4.71
N LEU A 162 5.22 10.74 4.04
CA LEU A 162 5.75 11.49 2.90
C LEU A 162 6.90 12.42 3.32
N ILE A 163 6.77 13.11 4.46
CA ILE A 163 7.86 13.96 4.95
C ILE A 163 9.07 13.12 5.39
N MET A 164 8.83 11.99 6.08
CA MET A 164 9.91 11.05 6.42
C MET A 164 10.62 10.49 5.18
N LEU A 165 9.88 10.19 4.12
CA LEU A 165 10.43 9.73 2.85
C LEU A 165 11.37 10.78 2.23
N VAL A 166 10.96 12.06 2.24
CA VAL A 166 11.81 13.17 1.78
C VAL A 166 13.08 13.26 2.63
N PHE A 167 12.97 13.24 3.95
CA PHE A 167 14.16 13.32 4.82
C PHE A 167 15.13 12.15 4.64
N ILE A 168 14.63 10.92 4.51
CA ILE A 168 15.49 9.76 4.22
C ILE A 168 16.23 9.94 2.90
N SER A 169 15.55 10.44 1.87
CA SER A 169 16.17 10.66 0.56
C SER A 169 17.26 11.74 0.56
N LEU A 170 17.18 12.68 1.51
CA LEU A 170 18.20 13.71 1.73
C LEU A 170 19.30 13.27 2.70
N GLY A 171 19.19 12.07 3.30
CA GLY A 171 20.10 11.59 4.34
C GLY A 171 19.86 12.18 5.73
N GLU A 172 18.75 12.91 5.93
CA GLU A 172 18.43 13.69 7.13
C GLU A 172 17.65 12.87 8.17
N TYR A 173 18.22 11.77 8.65
CA TYR A 173 17.55 10.86 9.60
C TYR A 173 17.17 11.54 10.94
N ALA A 174 17.97 12.50 11.40
CA ALA A 174 17.69 13.26 12.62
C ALA A 174 16.39 14.08 12.51
N SER A 175 16.11 14.61 11.31
CA SER A 175 14.92 15.42 11.04
C SER A 175 13.62 14.61 11.14
N MET A 176 13.67 13.29 10.89
CA MET A 176 12.53 12.41 11.18
C MET A 176 12.18 12.40 12.67
N GLY A 177 13.20 12.33 13.54
CA GLY A 177 13.03 12.38 14.99
C GLY A 177 12.36 13.66 15.47
N LEU A 178 12.67 14.79 14.84
CA LEU A 178 12.04 16.09 15.15
C LEU A 178 10.54 16.09 14.85
N ILE A 179 10.11 15.51 13.72
CA ILE A 179 8.69 15.41 13.38
C ILE A 179 7.93 14.53 14.37
N LEU A 180 8.50 13.37 14.71
CA LEU A 180 7.89 12.46 15.69
C LEU A 180 7.79 13.12 17.07
N THR A 181 8.82 13.87 17.47
CA THR A 181 8.83 14.63 18.73
C THR A 181 7.78 15.73 18.71
N ALA A 182 7.71 16.54 17.65
CA ALA A 182 6.70 17.58 17.50
C ALA A 182 5.26 17.01 17.55
N LYS A 183 5.03 15.89 16.87
CA LYS A 183 3.76 15.16 16.89
C LYS A 183 3.42 14.65 18.30
N SER A 184 4.42 14.24 19.08
CA SER A 184 4.23 13.71 20.44
C SER A 184 3.92 14.83 21.42
N ILE A 185 4.61 15.97 21.32
CA ILE A 185 4.35 17.18 22.12
C ILE A 185 2.93 17.69 21.89
N ALA A 186 2.49 17.78 20.63
CA ALA A 186 1.14 18.24 20.28
C ALA A 186 0.01 17.36 20.85
N ARG A 187 0.31 16.10 21.22
CA ARG A 187 -0.66 15.15 21.77
C ARG A 187 -0.34 14.69 23.20
N PHE A 188 0.64 15.31 23.86
CA PHE A 188 1.17 14.85 25.14
C PHE A 188 0.08 14.73 26.23
N ASP A 189 -0.81 15.72 26.33
CA ASP A 189 -1.90 15.70 27.32
C ASP A 189 -2.81 14.47 27.17
N LYS A 190 -3.23 14.14 25.93
CA LYS A 190 -4.08 12.96 25.67
C LYS A 190 -3.30 11.65 25.84
N ILE A 191 -2.03 11.60 25.42
CA ILE A 191 -1.15 10.43 25.62
C ILE A 191 -0.96 10.13 27.11
N SER A 192 -0.80 11.17 27.95
CA SER A 192 -0.56 10.98 29.39
C SER A 192 -1.81 10.55 30.17
N LYS A 193 -3.01 10.89 29.69
CA LYS A 193 -4.28 10.65 30.39
C LYS A 193 -5.03 9.40 29.90
N ASP A 194 -4.81 8.99 28.65
CA ASP A 194 -5.51 7.86 28.02
C ASP A 194 -4.50 6.82 27.52
N GLN A 195 -4.37 5.72 28.27
CA GLN A 195 -3.46 4.63 27.95
C GLN A 195 -3.78 3.95 26.61
N MET A 196 -5.06 3.78 26.28
CA MET A 196 -5.47 3.14 25.03
C MET A 196 -5.09 4.04 23.84
N PHE A 197 -5.31 5.34 23.97
CA PHE A 197 -4.85 6.31 22.98
C PHE A 197 -3.32 6.32 22.86
N ALA A 198 -2.58 6.25 23.97
CA ALA A 198 -1.13 6.20 23.98
C ALA A 198 -0.59 4.98 23.22
N GLU A 199 -1.12 3.78 23.49
CA GLU A 199 -0.73 2.54 22.80
C GLU A 199 -1.00 2.62 21.30
N TYR A 200 -2.21 3.06 20.91
CA TYR A 200 -2.56 3.25 19.51
C TYR A 200 -1.65 4.27 18.80
N TYR A 201 -1.38 5.40 19.46
CA TYR A 201 -0.52 6.46 18.95
C TYR A 201 0.93 5.98 18.74
N LEU A 202 1.49 5.26 19.72
CA LEU A 202 2.85 4.71 19.67
C LEU A 202 2.96 3.67 18.56
N LEU A 203 2.02 2.72 18.47
CA LEU A 203 1.99 1.72 17.41
C LEU A 203 1.92 2.37 16.02
N GLY A 204 1.07 3.38 15.84
CA GLY A 204 0.94 4.09 14.56
C GLY A 204 2.20 4.83 14.14
N SER A 205 2.90 5.46 15.09
CA SER A 205 4.12 6.22 14.82
C SER A 205 5.30 5.27 14.53
N LEU A 206 5.50 4.24 15.36
CA LEU A 206 6.54 3.23 15.14
C LEU A 206 6.33 2.45 13.84
N PHE A 207 5.09 2.06 13.53
CA PHE A 207 4.75 1.44 12.25
C PHE A 207 5.08 2.35 11.07
N SER A 208 4.76 3.65 11.17
CA SER A 208 5.04 4.59 10.08
C SER A 208 6.54 4.75 9.83
N VAL A 209 7.36 4.83 10.88
CA VAL A 209 8.82 4.87 10.76
C VAL A 209 9.34 3.58 10.12
N LEU A 210 8.93 2.42 10.64
CA LEU A 210 9.36 1.12 10.12
C LEU A 210 8.97 0.94 8.65
N TRP A 211 7.75 1.33 8.29
CA TRP A 211 7.23 1.22 6.92
C TRP A 211 8.06 2.04 5.94
N VAL A 212 8.34 3.32 6.26
CA VAL A 212 9.13 4.17 5.38
C VAL A 212 10.57 3.66 5.28
N LEU A 213 11.19 3.25 6.39
CA LEU A 213 12.55 2.70 6.36
C LEU A 213 12.65 1.46 5.46
N LEU A 214 11.74 0.49 5.60
CA LEU A 214 11.74 -0.73 4.80
C LEU A 214 11.46 -0.46 3.33
N THR A 215 10.41 0.32 3.03
CA THR A 215 10.04 0.61 1.64
C THR A 215 11.13 1.41 0.91
N SER A 216 11.72 2.42 1.57
CA SER A 216 12.85 3.17 1.04
C SER A 216 14.07 2.28 0.82
N PHE A 217 14.44 1.44 1.79
CA PHE A 217 15.60 0.53 1.67
C PHE A 217 15.46 -0.49 0.52
N ILE A 218 14.24 -0.96 0.25
CA ILE A 218 13.99 -1.94 -0.82
C ILE A 218 14.00 -1.28 -2.21
N ILE A 219 13.57 -0.01 -2.31
CA ILE A 219 13.29 0.63 -3.61
C ILE A 219 14.39 1.60 -4.07
N LEU A 220 14.95 2.41 -3.16
CA LEU A 220 16.01 3.38 -3.47
C LEU A 220 17.33 2.64 -3.73
#